data_AF-A0A9D6L2X1-F1
#
_entry.id   AF-A0A9D6L2X1-F1
#
_cell.length_a   1.000
_cell.length_b   1.000
_cell.length_c   1.000
_cell.angle_alpha   90.00
_cell.angle_beta   90.00
_cell.angle_gamma   90.00
#
_symmetry.space_group_name_H-M   'P 1'
#
loop_
_entity.id
_entity.type
_entity.pdbx_description
1 polymer ?
#
loop_
_entity_poly.entity_id
_entity_poly.type
_entity_poly.pdbx_seq_one_letter_code
_entity_poly.pdbx_strand_id
1 'polypeptide(L)'
;MREASSDISIGKKEVAKDLINQILELGGSLMYWRLPNSDEKTLIICNSGASVRDEITLEGSMPGFAFAPFNPTKGKYFFHADLVFRFKNDEIVDGPDINNTAFFSKRVESAKEKKSQLFYSSQTKNEIITVFSALVEACIQKTESGQIEKIVPSKFTDIDLPENFDVVKTFDKLCEKHPNA
;
A
#
# COMPACT_ATOMS: atom_id res chain seq x y z
N MET A 1 15.86 40.73 -1.82
CA MET A 1 16.51 39.58 -1.17
C MET A 1 15.63 38.38 -1.51
N ARG A 2 16.07 37.52 -2.45
CA ARG A 2 15.31 36.33 -2.88
C ARG A 2 15.70 35.21 -1.92
N GLU A 3 14.74 34.70 -1.14
CA GLU A 3 14.92 33.50 -0.34
C GLU A 3 15.11 32.31 -1.27
N ALA A 4 16.15 31.53 -1.00
CA ALA A 4 16.50 30.33 -1.73
C ALA A 4 15.42 29.26 -1.49
N SER A 5 14.74 28.83 -2.56
CA SER A 5 14.00 27.56 -2.54
C SER A 5 14.96 26.45 -2.19
N SER A 6 14.67 25.72 -1.11
CA SER A 6 15.36 24.46 -0.83
C SER A 6 14.82 23.41 -1.79
N ASP A 7 15.43 23.34 -2.97
CA ASP A 7 15.19 22.28 -3.93
C ASP A 7 15.59 20.93 -3.31
N ILE A 8 14.69 19.96 -3.36
CA ILE A 8 14.94 18.60 -2.90
C ILE A 8 15.89 17.94 -3.92
N SER A 9 17.19 17.93 -3.61
CA SER A 9 18.19 17.23 -4.42
C SER A 9 18.15 15.73 -4.13
N ILE A 10 17.38 14.97 -4.90
CA ILE A 10 17.37 13.50 -4.79
C ILE A 10 18.54 12.91 -5.60
N GLY A 11 19.43 12.18 -4.91
CA GLY A 11 20.52 11.43 -5.55
C GLY A 11 19.99 10.21 -6.32
N LYS A 12 20.55 9.92 -7.49
CA LYS A 12 20.07 8.95 -8.49
C LYS A 12 19.84 7.50 -8.02
N LYS A 13 20.19 7.11 -6.79
CA LYS A 13 20.22 5.69 -6.36
C LYS A 13 19.26 5.31 -5.23
N GLU A 14 18.46 6.25 -4.69
CA GLU A 14 17.53 6.00 -3.58
C GLU A 14 16.14 6.66 -3.76
N VAL A 15 15.68 6.85 -5.00
CA VAL A 15 14.55 7.74 -5.27
C VAL A 15 13.19 7.21 -4.80
N ALA A 16 12.90 5.90 -4.94
CA ALA A 16 11.62 5.33 -4.54
C ALA A 16 11.47 5.25 -3.01
N LYS A 17 12.51 4.76 -2.33
CA LYS A 17 12.51 4.55 -0.89
C LYS A 17 12.41 5.87 -0.14
N ASP A 18 13.20 6.86 -0.53
CA ASP A 18 13.20 8.17 0.11
C ASP A 18 11.85 8.86 -0.07
N LEU A 19 11.28 8.79 -1.28
CA LEU A 19 9.96 9.35 -1.55
C LEU A 19 8.87 8.68 -0.71
N ILE A 20 8.86 7.34 -0.65
CA ILE A 20 7.92 6.59 0.20
C ILE A 20 8.08 6.98 1.66
N ASN A 21 9.29 7.00 2.20
CA ASN A 21 9.55 7.37 3.58
C ASN A 21 9.07 8.80 3.88
N GLN A 22 9.36 9.76 3.00
CA GLN A 22 8.89 11.14 3.14
C GLN A 22 7.35 11.20 3.16
N ILE A 23 6.67 10.53 2.23
CA ILE A 23 5.20 10.52 2.20
C ILE A 23 4.64 9.94 3.49
N LEU A 24 5.22 8.85 3.97
CA LEU A 24 4.82 8.21 5.21
C LEU A 24 5.03 9.13 6.42
N GLU A 25 6.20 9.77 6.56
CA GLU A 25 6.49 10.75 7.61
C GLU A 25 5.52 11.94 7.61
N LEU A 26 5.06 12.34 6.43
CA LEU A 26 4.06 13.38 6.27
C LEU A 26 2.63 12.91 6.61
N GLY A 27 2.42 11.62 6.88
CA GLY A 27 1.10 11.02 7.08
C GLY A 27 0.29 10.94 5.79
N GLY A 28 0.95 10.86 4.64
CA GLY A 28 0.33 10.69 3.34
C GLY A 28 -0.10 9.25 3.09
N SER A 29 -0.99 9.05 2.12
CA SER A 29 -1.41 7.73 1.65
C SER A 29 -0.74 7.42 0.31
N LEU A 30 -0.31 6.17 0.14
CA LEU A 30 0.35 5.72 -1.08
C LEU A 30 0.00 4.27 -1.40
N MET A 31 0.21 3.88 -2.66
CA MET A 31 0.23 2.48 -3.07
C MET A 31 1.46 2.24 -3.92
N TYR A 32 2.14 1.12 -3.66
CA TYR A 32 3.36 0.72 -4.35
C TYR A 32 3.26 -0.73 -4.79
N TRP A 33 3.42 -1.00 -6.08
CA TRP A 33 3.27 -2.35 -6.64
C TRP A 33 4.18 -2.60 -7.84
N ARG A 34 4.26 -3.87 -8.25
CA ARG A 34 4.97 -4.36 -9.43
C ARG A 34 4.07 -5.39 -10.10
N LEU A 35 4.07 -5.44 -11.43
CA LEU A 35 3.36 -6.50 -12.16
C LEU A 35 4.22 -7.78 -12.26
N PRO A 36 3.59 -8.97 -12.41
CA PRO A 36 4.31 -10.21 -12.67
C PRO A 36 5.32 -10.07 -13.81
N ASN A 37 6.52 -10.60 -13.61
CA ASN A 37 7.64 -10.56 -14.57
C ASN A 37 8.06 -9.15 -15.04
N SER A 38 7.61 -8.10 -14.36
CA SER A 38 8.05 -6.73 -14.62
C SER A 38 9.24 -6.37 -13.73
N ASP A 39 10.18 -5.60 -14.25
CA ASP A 39 11.20 -4.87 -13.49
C ASP A 39 10.77 -3.42 -13.18
N GLU A 40 9.61 -2.99 -13.67
CA GLU A 40 8.98 -1.71 -13.40
C GLU A 40 8.10 -1.78 -12.15
N LYS A 41 8.29 -0.82 -11.24
CA LYS A 41 7.47 -0.61 -10.04
C LYS A 41 6.71 0.70 -10.17
N THR A 42 5.45 0.72 -9.74
CA THR A 42 4.59 1.91 -9.78
C THR A 42 4.28 2.37 -8.36
N LEU A 43 4.50 3.66 -8.09
CA LEU A 43 4.07 4.35 -6.88
C LEU A 43 2.99 5.35 -7.25
N ILE A 44 1.88 5.33 -6.52
CA ILE A 44 0.91 6.42 -6.54
C ILE A 44 0.79 7.05 -5.16
N ILE A 45 0.46 8.34 -5.17
CA ILE A 45 0.24 9.13 -3.97
C ILE A 45 -1.21 9.60 -3.99
N CYS A 46 -1.90 9.39 -2.87
CA CYS A 46 -3.36 9.54 -2.74
C CYS A 46 -3.71 10.47 -1.58
N ASN A 47 -3.19 11.70 -1.61
CA ASN A 47 -3.39 12.72 -0.58
C ASN A 47 -4.79 13.37 -0.64
N SER A 48 -5.51 13.27 -1.75
CA SER A 48 -6.92 13.67 -1.84
C SER A 48 -7.86 12.81 -1.00
N GLY A 49 -7.36 11.68 -0.46
CA GLY A 49 -8.13 10.73 0.32
C GLY A 49 -8.91 9.72 -0.53
N ALA A 50 -9.66 8.84 0.17
CA ALA A 50 -10.47 7.80 -0.45
C ALA A 50 -11.93 8.24 -0.57
N SER A 51 -12.55 7.92 -1.71
CA SER A 51 -14.01 7.95 -1.84
C SER A 51 -14.59 6.57 -1.55
N VAL A 52 -15.68 6.51 -0.78
CA VAL A 52 -16.43 5.27 -0.53
C VAL A 52 -17.61 5.20 -1.49
N ARG A 53 -17.77 4.08 -2.17
CA ARG A 53 -18.81 3.86 -3.18
C ARG A 53 -19.42 2.47 -3.03
N ASP A 54 -20.70 2.33 -3.38
CA ASP A 54 -21.34 1.02 -3.44
C ASP A 54 -20.84 0.20 -4.63
N GLU A 55 -20.48 0.87 -5.73
CA GLU A 55 -19.92 0.26 -6.94
C GLU A 55 -18.79 1.12 -7.52
N ILE A 56 -17.83 0.46 -8.17
CA ILE A 56 -16.70 1.12 -8.86
C ILE A 56 -16.75 0.65 -10.31
N THR A 57 -17.05 1.58 -11.22
CA THR A 57 -16.99 1.35 -12.68
C THR A 57 -15.62 1.79 -13.19
N LEU A 58 -14.98 0.96 -14.02
CA LEU A 58 -13.68 1.29 -14.60
C LEU A 58 -13.80 2.34 -15.72
N GLU A 59 -14.89 2.29 -16.49
CA GLU A 59 -15.16 3.25 -17.55
C GLU A 59 -15.27 4.67 -17.00
N GLY A 60 -14.49 5.59 -17.57
CA GLY A 60 -14.45 6.99 -17.13
C GLY A 60 -13.80 7.22 -15.77
N SER A 61 -13.24 6.19 -15.12
CA SER A 61 -12.50 6.38 -13.86
C SER A 61 -11.18 7.10 -14.11
N MET A 62 -10.82 7.98 -13.19
CA MET A 62 -9.48 8.59 -13.18
C MET A 62 -8.45 7.56 -12.73
N PRO A 63 -7.14 7.76 -13.01
CA PRO A 63 -6.10 6.93 -12.42
C PRO A 63 -6.23 6.86 -10.89
N GLY A 64 -6.01 5.67 -10.33
CA GLY A 64 -6.19 5.42 -8.92
C GLY A 64 -6.13 3.94 -8.55
N PHE A 65 -6.47 3.65 -7.31
CA PHE A 65 -6.50 2.30 -6.75
C PHE A 65 -7.86 2.01 -6.14
N ALA A 66 -8.45 0.88 -6.52
CA ALA A 66 -9.71 0.40 -5.99
C ALA A 66 -9.46 -0.71 -4.96
N PHE A 67 -10.14 -0.64 -3.82
CA PHE A 67 -10.11 -1.65 -2.77
C PHE A 67 -11.53 -2.03 -2.38
N ALA A 68 -11.89 -3.30 -2.54
CA ALA A 68 -13.19 -3.83 -2.16
C ALA A 68 -13.03 -4.86 -1.02
N PRO A 69 -13.66 -4.66 0.14
CA PRO A 69 -13.66 -5.66 1.20
C PRO A 69 -14.30 -6.98 0.73
N PHE A 70 -13.90 -8.10 1.33
CA PHE A 70 -14.48 -9.41 1.04
C PHE A 70 -15.99 -9.47 1.35
N ASN A 71 -16.44 -8.73 2.36
CA ASN A 71 -17.87 -8.61 2.66
C ASN A 71 -18.53 -7.63 1.66
N PRO A 72 -19.43 -8.09 0.77
CA PRO A 72 -20.01 -7.26 -0.28
C PRO A 72 -20.96 -6.17 0.25
N THR A 73 -21.38 -6.24 1.52
CA THR A 73 -22.23 -5.20 2.14
C THR A 73 -21.43 -4.00 2.65
N LYS A 74 -20.10 -4.08 2.64
CA LYS A 74 -19.22 -2.96 3.00
C LYS A 74 -18.93 -2.12 1.75
N GLY A 75 -18.84 -0.81 1.96
CA GLY A 75 -18.48 0.13 0.90
C GLY A 75 -17.12 -0.19 0.29
N LYS A 76 -17.00 0.04 -1.02
CA LYS A 76 -15.77 -0.09 -1.80
C LYS A 76 -15.03 1.24 -1.74
N TYR A 77 -13.71 1.19 -1.66
CA TYR A 77 -12.85 2.37 -1.57
C TYR A 77 -12.18 2.63 -2.91
N PHE A 78 -12.19 3.88 -3.35
CA PHE A 78 -11.41 4.33 -4.49
C PHE A 78 -10.49 5.47 -4.07
N PHE A 79 -9.19 5.23 -4.21
CA PHE A 79 -8.12 6.18 -3.93
C PHE A 79 -7.68 6.81 -5.23
N HIS A 80 -7.87 8.11 -5.38
CA HIS A 80 -7.41 8.84 -6.57
C HIS A 80 -5.89 8.98 -6.54
N ALA A 81 -5.24 8.75 -7.69
CA ALA A 81 -3.82 9.00 -7.82
C ALA A 81 -3.58 10.48 -8.15
N ASP A 82 -3.21 11.26 -7.13
CA ASP A 82 -2.80 12.66 -7.31
C ASP A 82 -1.49 12.75 -8.08
N LEU A 83 -0.60 11.78 -7.83
CA LEU A 83 0.71 11.66 -8.47
C LEU A 83 1.00 10.19 -8.77
N VAL A 84 1.67 9.95 -9.88
CA VAL A 84 2.06 8.62 -10.36
C VAL A 84 3.53 8.65 -10.72
N PHE A 85 4.32 7.74 -10.17
CA PHE A 85 5.73 7.54 -10.48
C PHE A 85 5.94 6.11 -10.95
N ARG A 86 6.82 5.94 -11.93
CA ARG A 86 7.30 4.64 -12.39
C ARG A 86 8.80 4.56 -12.19
N PHE A 87 9.23 3.43 -11.67
CA PHE A 87 10.63 3.16 -11.35
C PHE A 87 11.11 1.91 -12.10
N LYS A 88 12.34 1.95 -12.59
CA LYS A 88 13.04 0.79 -13.12
C LYS A 88 14.44 0.77 -12.51
N ASN A 89 14.85 -0.36 -11.93
CA ASN A 89 16.10 -0.47 -11.17
C ASN A 89 16.25 0.63 -10.09
N ASP A 90 15.14 0.97 -9.42
CA ASP A 90 15.02 2.00 -8.38
C ASP A 90 15.30 3.45 -8.85
N GLU A 91 15.37 3.67 -10.16
CA GLU A 91 15.43 5.00 -10.78
C GLU A 91 14.07 5.39 -11.34
N ILE A 92 13.67 6.67 -11.20
CA ILE A 92 12.46 7.18 -11.85
C ILE A 92 12.66 7.15 -13.37
N VAL A 93 11.76 6.45 -14.07
CA VAL A 93 11.71 6.43 -15.53
C VAL A 93 10.53 7.24 -16.08
N ASP A 94 9.51 7.48 -15.26
CA ASP A 94 8.37 8.34 -15.60
C ASP A 94 7.69 8.87 -14.33
N GLY A 95 7.08 10.05 -14.42
CA GLY A 95 6.36 10.69 -13.33
C GLY A 95 6.41 12.21 -13.38
N PRO A 96 5.72 12.91 -12.47
CA PRO A 96 5.75 14.36 -12.39
C PRO A 96 7.16 14.86 -12.00
N ASP A 97 7.57 16.01 -12.55
CA ASP A 97 8.79 16.69 -12.11
C ASP A 97 8.63 17.06 -10.63
N ILE A 98 9.38 16.39 -9.77
CA ILE A 98 9.32 16.54 -8.31
C ILE A 98 9.56 18.00 -7.90
N ASN A 99 10.34 18.76 -8.69
CA ASN A 99 10.61 20.17 -8.44
C ASN A 99 9.39 21.08 -8.62
N ASN A 100 8.35 20.64 -9.35
CA ASN A 100 7.13 21.41 -9.57
C ASN A 100 5.96 20.97 -8.69
N THR A 101 6.22 20.10 -7.71
CA THR A 101 5.21 19.62 -6.78
C THR A 101 5.14 20.53 -5.54
N ALA A 102 4.62 21.75 -5.73
CA ALA A 102 4.45 22.76 -4.66
C ALA A 102 3.70 22.26 -3.39
N PHE A 103 3.06 21.10 -3.48
CA PHE A 103 2.45 20.37 -2.38
C PHE A 103 3.48 19.74 -1.41
N PHE A 104 4.62 19.25 -1.89
CA PHE A 104 5.64 18.64 -1.02
C PHE A 104 6.47 19.69 -0.30
N SER A 105 6.88 20.77 -0.97
CA SER A 105 7.71 21.81 -0.36
C SER A 105 7.07 22.40 0.90
N LYS A 106 5.78 22.73 0.86
CA LYS A 106 5.04 23.26 2.03
C LYS A 106 4.93 22.28 3.21
N ARG A 107 4.84 20.97 2.95
CA ARG A 107 4.65 19.94 3.99
C ARG A 107 6.00 19.47 4.56
N VAL A 108 7.06 19.46 3.74
CA VAL A 108 8.43 19.13 4.15
C VAL A 108 9.01 20.21 5.07
N GLU A 109 8.75 21.50 4.82
CA GLU A 109 9.15 22.59 5.72
C GLU A 109 8.55 22.46 7.13
N SER A 110 7.35 21.87 7.23
CA SER A 110 6.64 21.65 8.51
C SER A 110 6.95 20.29 9.15
N ALA A 111 7.68 19.40 8.47
CA ALA A 111 7.95 18.03 8.93
C ALA A 111 9.36 17.79 9.49
N LYS A 112 10.27 18.77 9.40
CA LYS A 112 11.67 18.68 9.88
C LYS A 112 11.86 18.33 11.37
N GLU A 113 10.78 18.23 12.16
CA GLU A 113 10.84 17.92 13.59
C GLU A 113 10.18 16.60 14.03
N LYS A 114 9.63 15.78 13.12
CA LYS A 114 8.93 14.55 13.52
C LYS A 114 9.79 13.30 13.33
N LYS A 115 10.21 12.69 14.44
CA LYS A 115 10.76 11.32 14.49
C LYS A 115 9.80 10.36 13.76
N SER A 116 10.37 9.39 13.02
CA SER A 116 9.64 8.35 12.31
C SER A 116 8.51 7.80 13.19
N GLN A 117 7.26 8.08 12.82
CA GLN A 117 6.14 7.49 13.51
C GLN A 117 6.04 6.03 13.08
N LEU A 118 5.97 5.13 14.07
CA LEU A 118 5.62 3.74 13.82
C LEU A 118 4.22 3.73 13.19
N PHE A 119 4.11 3.30 11.94
CA PHE A 119 2.83 3.22 11.20
C PHE A 119 1.96 2.04 11.63
N TYR A 120 2.51 1.19 12.50
CA TYR A 120 1.82 0.06 13.11
C TYR A 120 1.58 0.36 14.60
N SER A 121 0.32 0.38 15.01
CA SER A 121 -0.05 0.27 16.41
C SER A 121 -0.49 -1.16 16.69
N SER A 122 0.19 -1.82 17.62
CA SER A 122 -0.22 -3.13 18.13
C SER A 122 -1.65 -3.02 18.67
N GLN A 123 -2.59 -3.74 18.07
CA GLN A 123 -3.95 -3.85 18.59
C GLN A 123 -4.04 -4.96 19.63
N THR A 124 -4.97 -4.81 20.57
CA THR A 124 -5.23 -5.80 21.62
C THR A 124 -5.68 -7.13 20.98
N LYS A 125 -4.93 -8.19 21.25
CA LYS A 125 -5.20 -9.55 20.76
C LYS A 125 -6.51 -10.05 21.36
N ASN A 126 -7.54 -10.22 20.53
CA ASN A 126 -8.65 -11.10 20.87
C ASN A 126 -8.25 -12.51 20.44
N GLU A 127 -7.97 -13.39 21.39
CA GLU A 127 -7.80 -14.82 21.12
C GLU A 127 -9.14 -15.41 20.66
N ILE A 128 -9.37 -15.38 19.35
CA ILE A 128 -10.40 -16.22 18.73
C ILE A 128 -9.74 -17.58 18.51
N ILE A 129 -9.73 -18.43 19.54
CA ILE A 129 -9.35 -19.84 19.39
C ILE A 129 -10.53 -20.55 18.73
N THR A 130 -10.71 -20.35 17.42
CA THR A 130 -11.41 -21.35 16.61
C THR A 130 -10.40 -22.42 16.26
N VAL A 131 -10.66 -23.66 16.68
CA VAL A 131 -9.85 -24.81 16.27
C VAL A 131 -10.04 -24.95 14.76
N PHE A 132 -9.07 -24.50 13.96
CA PHE A 132 -9.16 -24.51 12.49
C PHE A 132 -9.55 -25.89 11.94
N SER A 133 -9.10 -26.97 12.58
CA SER A 133 -9.49 -28.34 12.24
C SER A 133 -11.00 -28.59 12.36
N ALA A 134 -11.66 -28.03 13.38
CA ALA A 134 -13.11 -28.15 13.53
C ALA A 134 -13.87 -27.37 12.44
N LEU A 135 -13.35 -26.22 12.00
CA LEU A 135 -13.89 -25.49 10.86
C LEU A 135 -13.76 -26.33 9.57
N VAL A 136 -12.59 -26.94 9.35
CA VAL A 136 -12.34 -27.83 8.20
C VAL A 136 -13.30 -29.02 8.21
N GLU A 137 -13.48 -29.68 9.36
CA GLU A 137 -14.40 -30.81 9.51
C GLU A 137 -15.84 -30.42 9.15
N ALA A 138 -16.30 -29.25 9.64
CA ALA A 138 -17.62 -28.72 9.30
C ALA A 138 -17.77 -28.40 7.81
N CYS A 139 -16.70 -27.94 7.14
CA CYS A 139 -16.70 -27.73 5.70
C CYS A 139 -16.83 -29.06 4.94
N ILE A 140 -16.09 -30.09 5.35
CA ILE A 140 -16.14 -31.44 4.73
C ILE A 140 -17.56 -31.99 4.80
N GLN A 141 -18.19 -31.99 5.97
CA GLN A 141 -19.55 -32.50 6.16
C GLN A 141 -20.58 -31.79 5.27
N LYS A 142 -20.45 -30.46 5.08
CA LYS A 142 -21.33 -29.68 4.19
C LYS A 142 -21.11 -30.02 2.71
N THR A 143 -19.88 -30.33 2.32
CA THR A 143 -19.58 -30.75 0.95
C THR A 143 -20.04 -32.17 0.67
N GLU A 144 -19.81 -33.11 1.59
CA GLU A 144 -20.25 -34.51 1.45
C GLU A 144 -21.78 -34.66 1.45
N SER A 145 -22.49 -33.81 2.20
CA SER A 145 -23.97 -33.78 2.18
C SER A 145 -24.56 -33.13 0.93
N GLY A 146 -23.73 -32.67 -0.01
CA GLY A 146 -24.17 -32.05 -1.27
C GLY A 146 -24.74 -30.64 -1.12
N GLN A 147 -24.59 -30.00 0.04
CA GLN A 147 -25.09 -28.63 0.26
C GLN A 147 -24.25 -27.58 -0.47
N ILE A 148 -22.93 -27.80 -0.54
CA ILE A 148 -21.98 -26.88 -1.19
C ILE A 148 -20.89 -27.69 -1.92
N GLU A 149 -20.65 -27.40 -3.19
CA GLU A 149 -19.65 -28.11 -4.00
C GLU A 149 -18.20 -27.89 -3.53
N LYS A 150 -17.85 -26.65 -3.14
CA LYS A 150 -16.50 -26.28 -2.69
C LYS A 150 -16.54 -25.17 -1.65
N ILE A 151 -15.78 -25.35 -0.58
CA ILE A 151 -15.58 -24.35 0.46
C ILE A 151 -14.08 -24.10 0.64
N VAL A 152 -13.67 -22.83 0.77
CA VAL A 152 -12.28 -22.45 1.04
C VAL A 152 -12.20 -21.79 2.41
N PRO A 153 -11.91 -22.55 3.49
CA PRO A 153 -11.72 -21.97 4.81
C PRO A 153 -10.40 -21.19 4.87
N SER A 154 -10.42 -20.03 5.52
CA SER A 154 -9.23 -19.21 5.76
C SER A 154 -8.95 -19.05 7.26
N LYS A 155 -7.68 -18.90 7.61
CA LYS A 155 -7.24 -18.46 8.94
C LYS A 155 -6.30 -17.28 8.81
N PHE A 156 -6.20 -16.47 9.84
CA PHE A 156 -5.21 -15.41 9.95
C PHE A 156 -4.28 -15.69 11.13
N THR A 157 -3.16 -14.98 11.16
CA THR A 157 -2.21 -15.01 12.28
C THR A 157 -1.69 -13.61 12.47
N ASP A 158 -1.84 -13.09 13.68
CA ASP A 158 -1.26 -11.81 14.04
C ASP A 158 0.23 -11.99 14.32
N ILE A 159 1.04 -11.15 13.70
CA ILE A 159 2.49 -11.14 13.87
C ILE A 159 2.87 -9.72 14.30
N ASP A 160 3.56 -9.64 15.42
CA ASP A 160 4.12 -8.37 15.89
C ASP A 160 5.30 -7.99 14.99
N LEU A 161 5.23 -6.81 14.37
CA LEU A 161 6.32 -6.30 13.54
C LEU A 161 7.43 -5.74 14.43
N PRO A 162 8.71 -6.00 14.11
CA PRO A 162 9.82 -5.43 14.87
C PRO A 162 9.88 -3.91 14.70
N GLU A 163 10.40 -3.18 15.70
CA GLU A 163 10.48 -1.71 15.68
C GLU A 163 11.22 -1.15 14.46
N ASN A 164 12.15 -1.92 13.91
CA ASN A 164 12.96 -1.57 12.74
C ASN A 164 12.43 -2.18 11.43
N PHE A 165 11.15 -2.54 11.36
CA PHE A 165 10.54 -3.10 10.15
C PHE A 165 10.56 -2.08 9.00
N ASP A 166 11.28 -2.41 7.94
CA ASP A 166 11.39 -1.60 6.72
C ASP A 166 10.44 -2.19 5.66
N VAL A 167 9.30 -1.52 5.45
CA VAL A 167 8.25 -1.97 4.52
C VAL A 167 8.73 -2.01 3.08
N VAL A 168 9.55 -1.02 2.65
CA VAL A 168 10.05 -0.92 1.27
C VAL A 168 11.04 -2.05 1.01
N LYS A 169 12.01 -2.23 1.92
CA LYS A 169 12.98 -3.33 1.83
C LYS A 169 12.31 -4.70 1.88
N THR A 170 11.23 -4.84 2.65
CA THR A 170 10.47 -6.10 2.70
C THR A 170 9.73 -6.35 1.40
N PHE A 171 9.12 -5.32 0.80
CA PHE A 171 8.49 -5.41 -0.51
C PHE A 171 9.49 -5.80 -1.62
N ASP A 172 10.68 -5.21 -1.63
CA ASP A 172 11.72 -5.55 -2.63
C ASP A 172 12.14 -7.03 -2.52
N LYS A 173 12.36 -7.52 -1.29
CA LYS A 173 12.63 -8.95 -1.04
C LYS A 173 11.51 -9.86 -1.56
N LEU A 174 10.25 -9.43 -1.43
CA LEU A 174 9.12 -10.20 -1.95
C LEU A 174 9.14 -10.23 -3.49
N CYS A 175 9.44 -9.11 -4.14
CA CYS A 175 9.57 -9.05 -5.60
C CYS A 175 10.69 -9.96 -6.12
N GLU A 176 11.86 -9.95 -5.47
CA GLU A 176 12.99 -10.81 -5.84
C GLU A 176 12.67 -12.31 -5.68
N LYS A 177 12.03 -12.67 -4.57
CA LYS A 177 11.71 -14.06 -4.24
C LYS A 177 10.52 -14.60 -5.04
N HIS A 178 9.62 -13.73 -5.49
CA HIS A 178 8.39 -14.08 -6.17
C HIS A 178 8.21 -13.28 -7.48
N PRO A 179 9.07 -13.51 -8.50
CA PRO A 179 9.05 -12.73 -9.73
C PRO A 179 7.74 -12.86 -10.53
N ASN A 180 7.05 -14.00 -10.40
CA ASN A 180 5.80 -14.32 -11.08
C ASN A 180 4.54 -13.82 -10.35
N ALA A 181 4.69 -13.21 -9.17
CA ALA A 181 3.59 -12.61 -8.41
C ALA A 181 3.34 -11.16 -8.83
#